data_AF-A0A523TBS4-F1
#
_entry.id   AF-A0A523TBS4-F1
#
_cell.length_a   1.000
_cell.length_b   1.000
_cell.length_c   1.000
_cell.angle_alpha   90.00
_cell.angle_beta   90.00
_cell.angle_gamma   90.00
#
_symmetry.space_group_name_H-M   'P 1'
#
loop_
_entity.id
_entity.type
_entity.pdbx_description
1 polymer ?
#
loop_
_entity_poly.entity_id
_entity_poly.type
_entity_poly.pdbx_seq_one_letter_code
_entity_poly.pdbx_strand_id
1 'polypeptide(L)'
;MTGNKKAIQEMKRKAAKEALKFVKDGMVLGIGSGSTVREFIKLLGTSDFDTQKIVCIPSSLDTENMLIENNMVVGTLNQYPVIDLT
;
A
#
# COMPACT_ATOMS: atom_id res chain seq x y z
N MET A 1 4.94 -28.34 9.74
CA MET A 1 4.09 -27.55 8.82
C MET A 1 4.37 -26.04 8.79
N THR A 2 5.40 -25.53 9.49
CA THR A 2 5.67 -24.08 9.65
C THR A 2 6.56 -23.46 8.56
N GLY A 3 7.36 -24.24 7.84
CA GLY A 3 8.30 -23.73 6.82
C GLY A 3 7.62 -23.04 5.62
N ASN A 4 6.45 -23.52 5.20
CA ASN A 4 5.76 -22.99 4.01
C ASN A 4 5.16 -21.59 4.25
N LYS A 5 4.60 -21.33 5.46
CA LYS A 5 4.04 -20.00 5.79
C LYS A 5 5.08 -18.89 5.76
N LYS A 6 6.30 -19.16 6.26
CA LYS A 6 7.38 -18.16 6.28
C LYS A 6 7.86 -17.83 4.86
N ALA A 7 8.03 -18.85 4.01
CA ALA A 7 8.40 -18.66 2.61
C ALA A 7 7.34 -17.86 1.83
N ILE A 8 6.05 -18.17 2.03
CA ILE A 8 4.95 -17.41 1.40
C ILE A 8 4.96 -15.94 1.84
N GLN A 9 5.17 -15.67 3.13
CA GLN A 9 5.24 -14.28 3.60
C GLN A 9 6.43 -13.53 3.01
N GLU A 10 7.58 -14.19 2.87
CA GLU A 10 8.74 -13.57 2.22
C GLU A 10 8.47 -13.26 0.75
N MET A 11 7.78 -14.15 0.02
CA MET A 11 7.38 -13.89 -1.37
C MET A 11 6.43 -12.69 -1.47
N LYS A 12 5.45 -12.57 -0.57
CA LYS A 12 4.54 -11.42 -0.51
C LYS A 12 5.28 -10.11 -0.28
N ARG A 13 6.22 -10.12 0.69
CA ARG A 13 7.04 -8.95 0.98
C ARG A 13 7.96 -8.57 -0.20
N LYS A 14 8.51 -9.56 -0.92
CA LYS A 14 9.33 -9.31 -2.14
C LYS A 14 8.49 -8.68 -3.25
N ALA A 15 7.29 -9.19 -3.51
CA ALA A 15 6.37 -8.61 -4.50
C ALA A 15 5.99 -7.18 -4.13
N ALA A 16 5.65 -6.93 -2.86
CA ALA A 16 5.35 -5.59 -2.35
C ALA A 16 6.54 -4.62 -2.49
N LYS A 17 7.76 -5.07 -2.18
CA LYS A 17 8.98 -4.25 -2.33
C LYS A 17 9.26 -3.91 -3.80
N GLU A 18 8.97 -4.81 -4.73
CA GLU A 18 9.12 -4.53 -6.15
C GLU A 18 8.11 -3.48 -6.63
N ALA A 19 6.85 -3.59 -6.19
CA ALA A 19 5.80 -2.63 -6.52
C ALA A 19 6.14 -1.20 -6.06
N LEU A 20 6.83 -1.03 -4.93
CA LEU A 20 7.25 0.29 -4.44
C LEU A 20 8.17 1.06 -5.40
N LYS A 21 8.89 0.37 -6.29
CA LYS A 21 9.77 1.05 -7.27
C LYS A 21 9.02 1.89 -8.29
N PHE A 22 7.70 1.67 -8.42
CA PHE A 22 6.84 2.40 -9.34
C PHE A 22 6.19 3.62 -8.67
N VAL A 23 6.29 3.73 -7.34
CA VAL A 23 5.72 4.83 -6.55
C VAL A 23 6.63 6.06 -6.62
N LYS A 24 6.01 7.24 -6.64
CA LYS A 24 6.67 8.54 -6.56
C LYS A 24 5.87 9.47 -5.66
N ASP A 25 6.54 10.42 -5.03
CA ASP A 25 5.87 11.52 -4.33
C ASP A 25 4.90 12.26 -5.26
N GLY A 26 3.73 12.63 -4.74
CA GLY A 26 2.69 13.34 -5.48
C GLY A 26 1.68 12.44 -6.18
N MET A 27 1.85 11.10 -6.14
CA MET A 27 0.93 10.17 -6.78
C MET A 27 -0.36 9.94 -5.98
N VAL A 28 -1.45 9.70 -6.72
CA VAL A 28 -2.68 9.08 -6.24
C VAL A 28 -2.62 7.58 -6.53
N LEU A 29 -2.63 6.76 -5.48
CA LEU A 29 -2.51 5.31 -5.56
C LEU A 29 -3.84 4.63 -5.22
N GLY A 30 -4.32 3.73 -6.07
CA GLY A 30 -5.35 2.77 -5.70
C GLY A 30 -4.73 1.65 -4.86
N ILE A 31 -5.30 1.35 -3.70
CA ILE A 31 -4.77 0.36 -2.78
C ILE A 31 -5.77 -0.79 -2.65
N GLY A 32 -5.36 -1.96 -3.14
CA GLY A 32 -6.14 -3.20 -3.07
C GLY A 32 -6.31 -3.75 -1.64
N SER A 33 -6.67 -5.03 -1.54
CA SER A 33 -6.85 -5.72 -0.26
C SER A 33 -6.07 -7.05 -0.18
N GLY A 34 -5.92 -7.57 1.02
CA GLY A 34 -5.32 -8.87 1.29
C GLY A 34 -3.87 -8.82 1.76
N SER A 35 -3.37 -9.98 2.19
CA SER A 35 -2.10 -10.07 2.94
C SER A 35 -0.84 -9.58 2.21
N THR A 36 -0.82 -9.56 0.86
CA THR A 36 0.30 -8.98 0.11
C THR A 36 0.29 -7.46 0.16
N VAL A 37 -0.90 -6.86 0.00
CA VAL A 37 -1.08 -5.39 0.09
C VAL A 37 -0.76 -4.88 1.49
N ARG A 38 -1.04 -5.68 2.54
CA ARG A 38 -0.60 -5.34 3.90
C ARG A 38 0.92 -5.15 4.00
N GLU A 39 1.70 -6.00 3.34
CA GLU A 39 3.15 -5.83 3.31
C GLU A 39 3.57 -4.60 2.49
N PHE A 40 2.84 -4.26 1.43
CA PHE A 40 3.06 -3.02 0.68
C PHE A 40 2.80 -1.77 1.53
N ILE A 41 1.67 -1.68 2.22
CA ILE A 41 1.32 -0.53 3.08
C ILE A 41 2.37 -0.34 4.18
N LYS A 42 2.81 -1.42 4.85
CA LYS A 42 3.87 -1.35 5.86
C LYS A 42 5.17 -0.81 5.28
N LEU A 43 5.58 -1.33 4.12
CA LEU A 43 6.83 -0.89 3.48
C LEU A 43 6.73 0.55 2.98
N LEU A 44 5.57 0.98 2.48
CA LEU A 44 5.31 2.34 2.06
C LEU A 44 5.42 3.31 3.25
N GLY A 45 4.78 2.98 4.38
CA GLY A 45 4.81 3.80 5.60
C GLY A 45 6.19 3.90 6.27
N THR A 46 7.14 3.01 5.95
CA THR A 46 8.52 3.07 6.44
C THR A 46 9.55 3.36 5.32
N SER A 47 9.09 3.84 4.17
CA SER A 47 9.97 4.21 3.06
C SER A 47 10.47 5.65 3.22
N ASP A 48 11.38 6.06 2.32
CA ASP A 48 11.89 7.43 2.27
C ASP A 48 10.94 8.39 1.52
N PHE A 49 9.78 7.92 1.05
CA PHE A 49 8.77 8.77 0.41
C PHE A 49 8.13 9.69 1.43
N ASP A 50 7.72 10.88 0.97
CA ASP A 50 6.91 11.77 1.77
C ASP A 50 5.46 11.27 1.73
N THR A 51 5.06 10.49 2.74
CA THR A 51 3.71 9.88 2.82
C THR A 51 2.59 10.92 2.80
N GLN A 52 2.88 12.18 3.14
CA GLN A 52 1.91 13.27 3.08
C GLN A 52 1.66 13.77 1.65
N LYS A 53 2.52 13.41 0.69
CA LYS A 53 2.36 13.72 -0.74
C LYS A 53 1.73 12.57 -1.52
N ILE A 54 1.45 11.43 -0.90
CA ILE A 54 0.87 10.27 -1.57
C ILE A 54 -0.55 10.08 -1.06
N VAL A 55 -1.52 10.13 -1.97
CA VAL A 55 -2.93 9.90 -1.64
C VAL A 55 -3.29 8.45 -1.92
N CYS A 56 -3.77 7.73 -0.92
CA CYS A 56 -4.17 6.33 -1.03
C CYS A 56 -5.69 6.21 -1.12
N ILE A 57 -6.19 5.53 -2.15
CA ILE A 57 -7.60 5.24 -2.38
C ILE A 57 -7.87 3.77 -2.04
N PRO A 58 -8.46 3.44 -0.88
CA PRO A 58 -8.62 2.06 -0.42
C PRO A 58 -9.76 1.33 -1.16
N SER A 59 -9.58 0.04 -1.43
CA SER A 59 -10.65 -0.83 -1.99
C SER A 59 -11.52 -1.50 -0.92
N SER A 60 -11.20 -1.37 0.36
CA SER A 60 -11.99 -1.90 1.49
C SER A 60 -11.75 -1.13 2.78
N LEU A 61 -12.67 -1.25 3.74
CA LEU A 61 -12.54 -0.65 5.07
C LEU A 61 -11.33 -1.17 5.85
N ASP A 62 -10.97 -2.45 5.67
CA ASP A 62 -9.79 -3.03 6.32
C ASP A 62 -8.49 -2.42 5.75
N THR A 63 -8.43 -2.20 4.44
CA THR A 63 -7.33 -1.47 3.80
C THR A 63 -7.27 -0.02 4.29
N GLU A 64 -8.41 0.66 4.37
CA GLU A 64 -8.52 2.04 4.86
C GLU A 64 -7.98 2.19 6.28
N ASN A 65 -8.46 1.36 7.21
CA ASN A 65 -8.00 1.37 8.59
C ASN A 65 -6.49 1.17 8.68
N MET A 66 -5.95 0.23 7.90
CA MET A 66 -4.52 -0.05 7.89
C MET A 66 -3.69 1.12 7.34
N LEU A 67 -4.18 1.84 6.32
CA LEU A 67 -3.53 3.06 5.81
C LEU A 67 -3.50 4.15 6.89
N ILE A 68 -4.61 4.34 7.60
CA ILE A 68 -4.72 5.31 8.71
C ILE A 68 -3.74 4.96 9.84
N GLU A 69 -3.68 3.68 10.25
CA GLU A 69 -2.75 3.19 11.27
C GLU A 69 -1.27 3.42 10.89
N ASN A 70 -0.96 3.50 9.60
CA ASN A 70 0.38 3.76 9.07
C ASN A 70 0.60 5.24 8.69
N ASN A 71 -0.27 6.15 9.13
CA ASN A 71 -0.17 7.60 8.88
C ASN A 71 -0.11 7.97 7.39
N MET A 72 -0.86 7.25 6.55
CA MET A 72 -1.02 7.57 5.13
C MET A 72 -2.16 8.58 4.93
N VAL A 73 -2.04 9.43 3.90
CA VAL A 73 -3.17 10.26 3.47
C VAL A 73 -4.18 9.39 2.73
N VAL A 74 -5.40 9.31 3.24
CA VAL A 74 -6.50 8.55 2.63
C VAL A 74 -7.45 9.47 1.88
N GLY A 75 -7.83 9.08 0.67
CA GLY A 75 -8.81 9.78 -0.16
C GLY A 75 -9.87 8.85 -0.74
N THR A 76 -10.81 9.43 -1.49
CA THR A 76 -11.86 8.69 -2.20
C THR A 76 -11.78 8.94 -3.71
N LEU A 77 -12.34 8.03 -4.52
CA LEU A 77 -12.48 8.22 -5.97
C LEU A 77 -13.25 9.49 -6.34
N ASN A 78 -14.19 9.94 -5.50
CA ASN A 78 -14.94 11.16 -5.75
C ASN A 78 -14.07 12.43 -5.59
N GLN A 79 -13.09 12.39 -4.70
CA GLN A 79 -12.14 13.48 -4.49
C GLN A 79 -10.99 13.42 -5.51
N TYR A 80 -10.55 12.21 -5.87
CA TYR A 80 -9.46 11.95 -6.79
C TYR A 80 -9.92 10.99 -7.90
N PRO A 81 -10.56 11.50 -8.96
CA PRO A 81 -11.16 10.66 -10.01
C PRO A 81 -10.12 10.03 -10.96
N VAL A 82 -8.87 10.50 -10.92
CA VAL A 82 -7.76 9.96 -11.70
C VAL A 82 -6.76 9.32 -10.74
N ILE A 83 -6.49 8.04 -10.96
CA ILE A 83 -5.50 7.25 -10.21
C ILE A 83 -4.28 7.05 -11.09
N ASP A 84 -3.09 7.29 -10.55
CA ASP A 84 -1.82 7.14 -11.28
C ASP A 84 -1.36 5.68 -11.36
N LEU A 85 -1.61 4.90 -10.29
CA LEU A 85 -1.20 3.49 -10.18
C LEU A 85 -2.13 2.71 -9.23
N THR A 86 -2.37 1.42 -9.52
CA THR A 86 -3.17 0.49 -8.70
C THR A 86 -2.45 -0.82 -8.45
#